data_AF-A0A537KEG0-F1
#
_entry.id   AF-A0A537KEG0-F1
#
_cell.length_a   1.000
_cell.length_b   1.000
_cell.length_c   1.000
_cell.angle_alpha   90.00
_cell.angle_beta   90.00
_cell.angle_gamma   90.00
#
_symmetry.space_group_name_H-M   'P 1'
#
loop_
_entity.id
_entity.type
_entity.pdbx_description
1 polymer ?
#
loop_
_entity_poly.entity_id
_entity_poly.type
_entity_poly.pdbx_seq_one_letter_code
_entity_poly.pdbx_strand_id
1 'polypeptide(L)'
;ALCFGWIDSLPRKLDNERAMLKFTPRKPNSVWSKLNKQRIEKLIEQKMITAAGINKIEEAKKNGSWNILNNSDYHADNNSLPEDLKKALHKNKKVLANFLAFPPGYRKRFLFWIDSAKTTSTKDARIRQTVLMAGANKKPGANGFKL
;
A
#
# COMPACT_ATOMS: atom_id res chain seq x y z
N ALA A 1 -14.22 4.60 -11.90
CA ALA A 1 -13.02 5.41 -11.60
C ALA A 1 -11.80 4.99 -12.45
N LEU A 2 -11.31 3.75 -12.28
CA LEU A 2 -10.08 3.29 -12.96
C LEU A 2 -10.15 3.34 -14.49
N CYS A 3 -11.31 3.03 -15.09
CA CYS A 3 -11.55 3.12 -16.53
C CYS A 3 -11.28 4.52 -17.14
N PHE A 4 -11.38 5.58 -16.34
CA PHE A 4 -11.11 6.97 -16.73
C PHE A 4 -9.77 7.48 -16.19
N GLY A 5 -8.95 6.61 -15.57
CA GLY A 5 -7.68 7.02 -14.96
C GLY A 5 -7.81 7.74 -13.62
N TRP A 6 -8.93 7.55 -12.92
CA TRP A 6 -9.24 8.18 -11.62
C TRP A 6 -9.13 7.16 -10.47
N ILE A 7 -9.04 7.68 -9.24
CA ILE A 7 -9.04 6.89 -7.99
C ILE A 7 -10.04 7.49 -6.99
N ASP A 8 -10.65 6.61 -6.21
CA ASP A 8 -11.49 6.93 -5.06
C ASP A 8 -10.67 7.16 -3.78
N SER A 9 -11.29 7.82 -2.81
CA SER A 9 -10.73 8.08 -1.49
C SER A 9 -11.36 7.16 -0.44
N LEU A 10 -11.10 7.41 0.84
CA LEU A 10 -11.82 6.70 1.89
C LEU A 10 -13.28 7.19 1.94
N PRO A 11 -14.26 6.27 1.99
CA PRO A 11 -15.64 6.63 2.27
C PRO A 11 -15.72 7.39 3.60
N ARG A 12 -16.51 8.46 3.64
CA ARG A 12 -16.78 9.23 4.86
C ARG A 12 -18.28 9.30 5.12
N LYS A 13 -18.66 9.29 6.38
CA LYS A 13 -20.04 9.56 6.80
C LYS A 13 -20.35 11.03 6.48
N LEU A 14 -21.46 11.29 5.81
CA LEU A 14 -21.99 12.64 5.60
C LEU A 14 -23.02 12.95 6.68
N ASP A 15 -23.92 12.00 6.94
CA ASP A 15 -24.89 11.99 8.04
C ASP A 15 -25.34 10.55 8.35
N ASN A 16 -26.45 10.38 9.07
CA ASN A 16 -26.94 9.07 9.53
C ASN A 16 -27.40 8.14 8.40
N GLU A 17 -27.73 8.67 7.23
CA GLU A 17 -28.28 7.90 6.11
C GLU A 17 -27.37 7.92 4.89
N ARG A 18 -26.43 8.88 4.83
CA ARG A 18 -25.62 9.14 3.65
C ARG A 18 -24.12 9.02 3.93
N ALA A 19 -23.42 8.46 2.96
CA ALA A 19 -21.97 8.46 2.89
C ALA A 19 -21.51 9.21 1.64
N MET A 20 -20.28 9.71 1.67
CA MET A 20 -19.63 10.35 0.54
C MET A 20 -18.36 9.60 0.15
N LEU A 21 -18.10 9.54 -1.16
CA LEU A 21 -16.88 9.00 -1.74
C LEU A 21 -16.34 9.99 -2.77
N LYS A 22 -15.17 10.58 -2.48
CA LYS A 22 -14.52 11.50 -3.41
C LYS A 22 -13.73 10.71 -4.45
N PHE A 23 -13.89 11.07 -5.72
CA PHE A 23 -13.08 10.60 -6.84
C PHE A 23 -12.19 11.72 -7.37
N THR A 24 -10.95 11.38 -7.74
CA THR A 24 -9.99 12.34 -8.30
C THR A 24 -9.14 11.70 -9.40
N PRO A 25 -8.66 12.47 -10.39
CA PRO A 25 -7.65 12.00 -11.32
C PRO A 25 -6.41 11.49 -10.58
N ARG A 26 -5.80 10.41 -11.07
CA ARG A 26 -4.56 9.90 -10.47
C ARG A 26 -3.40 10.84 -10.77
N LYS A 27 -2.63 11.18 -9.73
CA LYS A 27 -1.37 11.92 -9.88
C LYS A 27 -0.32 11.02 -10.53
N PRO A 28 0.64 11.57 -11.31
CA PRO A 28 1.70 10.80 -11.98
C PRO A 28 2.40 9.78 -11.07
N ASN A 29 2.74 10.21 -9.85
CA ASN A 29 3.53 9.43 -8.90
C ASN A 29 2.69 8.60 -7.91
N SER A 30 1.46 8.26 -8.27
CA SER A 30 0.54 7.52 -7.39
C SER A 30 0.76 6.02 -7.54
N VAL A 31 1.07 5.33 -6.44
CA VAL A 31 1.28 3.86 -6.40
C VAL A 31 0.05 3.07 -6.83
N TRP A 32 0.23 1.87 -7.38
CA TRP A 32 -0.86 1.00 -7.85
C TRP A 32 -0.91 -0.32 -7.07
N SER A 33 -1.98 -0.53 -6.30
CA SER A 33 -2.18 -1.77 -5.55
C SER A 33 -2.45 -2.96 -6.48
N LYS A 34 -2.06 -4.18 -6.07
CA LYS A 34 -2.40 -5.42 -6.77
C LYS A 34 -3.88 -5.52 -7.16
N LEU A 35 -4.79 -5.18 -6.24
CA LEU A 35 -6.24 -5.20 -6.50
C LEU A 35 -6.66 -4.22 -7.61
N ASN A 36 -6.08 -3.02 -7.66
CA ASN A 36 -6.39 -2.08 -8.73
C ASN A 36 -5.86 -2.57 -10.08
N LYS A 37 -4.69 -3.22 -10.11
CA LYS A 37 -4.16 -3.84 -11.34
C LYS A 37 -5.09 -4.95 -11.85
N GLN A 38 -5.54 -5.84 -10.96
CA GLN A 38 -6.52 -6.89 -11.30
C GLN A 38 -7.85 -6.32 -11.82
N ARG A 39 -8.35 -5.23 -11.22
CA ARG A 39 -9.56 -4.55 -11.70
C ARG A 39 -9.35 -3.95 -13.09
N ILE A 40 -8.16 -3.40 -13.37
CA ILE A 40 -7.81 -2.86 -14.68
C ILE A 40 -7.75 -3.95 -15.74
N GLU A 41 -7.14 -5.10 -15.43
CA GLU A 41 -7.10 -6.27 -16.33
C GLU A 41 -8.51 -6.66 -16.76
N LYS A 42 -9.44 -6.82 -15.80
CA LYS A 42 -10.85 -7.10 -16.09
C LYS A 42 -11.52 -6.03 -16.95
N LEU A 43 -11.26 -4.75 -16.68
CA LEU A 43 -11.83 -3.65 -17.47
C LEU A 43 -11.29 -3.65 -18.92
N ILE A 44 -10.04 -4.05 -19.12
CA ILE A 44 -9.44 -4.19 -20.46
C ILE A 44 -10.09 -5.37 -21.19
N GLU A 45 -10.20 -6.53 -20.55
CA GLU A 45 -10.86 -7.73 -21.10
C GLU A 45 -12.32 -7.43 -21.53
N GLN A 46 -13.03 -6.66 -20.71
CA GLN A 46 -14.41 -6.25 -20.96
C GLN A 46 -14.55 -5.07 -21.93
N LYS A 47 -13.44 -4.54 -22.49
CA LYS A 47 -13.43 -3.34 -23.36
C LYS A 47 -14.08 -2.11 -22.71
N MET A 48 -14.04 -2.01 -21.38
CA MET A 48 -14.59 -0.90 -20.59
C MET A 48 -13.54 0.15 -20.21
N ILE A 49 -12.28 -0.07 -20.58
CA ILE A 49 -11.20 0.91 -20.37
C ILE A 49 -11.30 2.02 -21.44
N THR A 50 -11.15 3.28 -21.02
CA THR A 50 -11.11 4.42 -21.96
C THR A 50 -9.68 4.82 -22.29
N ALA A 51 -9.48 5.64 -23.33
CA ALA A 51 -8.18 6.21 -23.66
C ALA A 51 -7.54 6.95 -22.47
N ALA A 52 -8.33 7.67 -21.66
CA ALA A 52 -7.82 8.34 -20.46
C ALA A 52 -7.28 7.34 -19.41
N GLY A 53 -7.95 6.19 -19.26
CA GLY A 53 -7.47 5.11 -18.40
C GLY A 53 -6.17 4.49 -18.89
N ILE A 54 -6.09 4.19 -20.19
CA ILE A 54 -4.88 3.66 -20.84
C ILE A 54 -3.70 4.61 -20.67
N ASN A 55 -3.88 5.90 -20.98
CA ASN A 55 -2.83 6.90 -20.84
C ASN A 55 -2.24 6.93 -19.42
N LYS A 56 -3.09 6.79 -18.38
CA LYS A 56 -2.63 6.75 -16.98
C LYS A 56 -1.88 5.48 -16.62
N ILE A 57 -2.24 4.34 -17.22
CA ILE A 57 -1.53 3.07 -17.05
C ILE A 57 -0.15 3.15 -17.71
N GLU A 58 -0.08 3.68 -18.93
CA GLU A 58 1.17 3.86 -19.67
C GLU A 58 2.11 4.83 -18.96
N GLU A 59 1.60 5.97 -18.50
CA GLU A 59 2.35 6.94 -17.69
C GLU A 59 2.94 6.26 -16.45
N ALA A 60 2.14 5.45 -15.75
CA ALA A 60 2.57 4.73 -14.56
C ALA A 60 3.63 3.65 -14.83
N LYS A 61 3.53 2.96 -15.97
CA LYS A 61 4.55 2.00 -16.40
C LYS A 61 5.86 2.72 -16.74
N LYS A 62 5.78 3.83 -17.48
CA LYS A 62 6.94 4.65 -17.89
C LYS A 62 7.68 5.25 -16.69
N ASN A 63 6.96 5.76 -15.70
CA ASN A 63 7.56 6.39 -14.53
C ASN A 63 7.84 5.42 -13.36
N GLY A 64 7.62 4.11 -13.56
CA GLY A 64 7.86 3.07 -12.56
C GLY A 64 6.83 2.98 -11.43
N SER A 65 5.90 3.92 -11.31
CA SER A 65 4.89 3.92 -10.23
C SER A 65 3.96 2.70 -10.26
N TRP A 66 3.81 2.07 -11.42
CA TRP A 66 3.10 0.80 -11.56
C TRP A 66 3.72 -0.29 -10.69
N ASN A 67 5.04 -0.33 -10.54
CA ASN A 67 5.76 -1.44 -9.91
C ASN A 67 6.19 -1.18 -8.46
N ILE A 68 5.98 0.04 -7.93
CA ILE A 68 6.45 0.44 -6.59
C ILE A 68 6.09 -0.56 -5.49
N LEU A 69 4.90 -1.17 -5.56
CA LEU A 69 4.38 -2.04 -4.50
C LEU A 69 4.64 -3.52 -4.74
N ASN A 70 5.27 -3.91 -5.85
CA ASN A 70 5.45 -5.32 -6.22
C ASN A 70 6.22 -6.08 -5.13
N ASN A 71 7.20 -5.44 -4.50
CA ASN A 71 8.01 -6.06 -3.46
C ASN A 71 7.17 -6.31 -2.18
N SER A 72 6.38 -5.33 -1.74
CA SER A 72 5.45 -5.52 -0.62
C SER A 72 4.37 -6.55 -0.90
N ASP A 73 3.83 -6.61 -2.12
CA ASP A 73 2.85 -7.61 -2.52
C ASP A 73 3.47 -9.01 -2.54
N TYR A 74 4.67 -9.17 -3.11
CA TYR A 74 5.42 -10.43 -3.09
C TYR A 74 5.63 -10.94 -1.66
N HIS A 75 6.14 -10.09 -0.76
CA HIS A 75 6.40 -10.47 0.62
C HIS A 75 5.12 -10.78 1.40
N ALA A 76 4.04 -10.02 1.17
CA ALA A 76 2.76 -10.27 1.80
C ALA A 76 2.15 -11.61 1.36
N ASP A 77 2.23 -11.95 0.07
CA ASP A 77 1.67 -13.18 -0.49
C ASP A 77 2.46 -14.43 -0.07
N ASN A 78 3.79 -14.29 0.10
CA ASN A 78 4.68 -15.39 0.45
C ASN A 78 5.00 -15.46 1.95
N ASN A 79 4.30 -14.68 2.79
CA ASN A 79 4.53 -14.62 4.24
C ASN A 79 6.01 -14.36 4.60
N SER A 80 6.71 -13.58 3.79
CA SER A 80 8.15 -13.30 3.93
C SER A 80 8.39 -11.82 4.25
N LEU A 81 9.64 -11.44 4.53
CA LEU A 81 10.02 -10.09 4.91
C LEU A 81 11.10 -9.53 3.97
N PRO A 82 11.01 -8.24 3.60
CA PRO A 82 12.13 -7.51 2.99
C PRO A 82 13.37 -7.58 3.88
N GLU A 83 14.55 -7.68 3.26
CA GLU A 83 15.79 -7.95 3.98
C GLU A 83 16.16 -6.84 4.98
N ASP A 84 15.89 -5.58 4.66
CA ASP A 84 16.10 -4.43 5.54
C ASP A 84 15.20 -4.47 6.79
N LEU A 85 13.92 -4.74 6.61
CA LEU A 85 12.96 -4.93 7.70
C LEU A 85 13.32 -6.16 8.54
N LYS A 86 13.67 -7.27 7.88
CA LYS A 86 14.10 -8.51 8.55
C LYS A 86 15.29 -8.23 9.46
N LYS A 87 16.36 -7.63 8.94
CA LYS A 87 17.55 -7.24 9.72
C LYS A 87 17.19 -6.35 10.91
N ALA A 88 16.30 -5.38 10.72
CA ALA A 88 15.89 -4.47 11.79
C ALA A 88 15.11 -5.18 12.92
N LEU A 89 14.18 -6.07 12.57
CA LEU A 89 13.37 -6.82 13.54
C LEU A 89 14.21 -7.88 14.30
N HIS A 90 15.18 -8.53 13.63
CA HIS A 90 16.01 -9.58 14.24
C HIS A 90 16.92 -9.07 15.37
N LYS A 91 17.15 -7.77 15.48
CA LYS A 91 17.90 -7.16 16.59
C LYS A 91 17.26 -7.41 17.95
N ASN A 92 15.95 -7.71 18.00
CA ASN A 92 15.24 -8.03 19.23
C ASN A 92 14.22 -9.14 19.01
N LYS A 93 14.45 -10.31 19.63
CA LYS A 93 13.59 -11.50 19.50
C LYS A 93 12.12 -11.23 19.86
N LYS A 94 11.84 -10.39 20.87
CA LYS A 94 10.47 -10.03 21.27
C LYS A 94 9.79 -9.18 20.19
N VAL A 95 10.51 -8.22 19.62
CA VAL A 95 10.00 -7.37 18.53
C VAL A 95 9.66 -8.21 17.30
N LEU A 96 10.56 -9.12 16.91
CA LEU A 96 10.32 -10.05 15.80
C LEU A 96 9.10 -10.93 16.06
N ALA A 97 9.01 -11.55 17.25
CA ALA A 97 7.88 -12.40 17.61
C ALA A 97 6.54 -11.64 17.56
N ASN A 98 6.48 -10.43 18.13
CA ASN A 98 5.29 -9.58 18.07
C ASN A 98 4.89 -9.25 16.64
N PHE A 99 5.86 -8.86 15.79
CA PHE A 99 5.57 -8.51 14.40
C PHE A 99 5.03 -9.72 13.62
N LEU A 100 5.64 -10.90 13.79
CA LEU A 100 5.19 -12.12 13.11
C LEU A 100 3.82 -12.59 13.60
N ALA A 101 3.48 -12.33 14.87
CA ALA A 101 2.16 -12.63 15.44
C ALA A 101 1.05 -11.69 14.95
N PHE A 102 1.36 -10.56 14.29
CA PHE A 102 0.34 -9.70 13.72
C PHE A 102 -0.44 -10.42 12.60
N PRO A 103 -1.78 -10.23 12.52
CA PRO A 103 -2.55 -10.84 11.43
C PRO A 103 -2.03 -10.42 10.05
N PRO A 104 -2.12 -11.28 9.02
CA PRO A 104 -1.55 -11.03 7.70
C PRO A 104 -1.90 -9.66 7.12
N GLY A 105 -3.15 -9.20 7.28
CA GLY A 105 -3.59 -7.88 6.80
C GLY A 105 -2.89 -6.69 7.47
N TYR A 106 -2.48 -6.82 8.74
CA TYR A 106 -1.70 -5.79 9.42
C TYR A 106 -0.24 -5.80 8.96
N ARG A 107 0.35 -6.99 8.80
CA ARG A 107 1.71 -7.13 8.25
C ARG A 107 1.79 -6.57 6.84
N LYS A 108 0.82 -6.89 5.98
CA LYS A 108 0.69 -6.30 4.62
C LYS A 108 0.63 -4.78 4.65
N ARG A 109 -0.07 -4.17 5.61
CA ARG A 109 -0.11 -2.70 5.76
C ARG A 109 1.26 -2.10 6.07
N PHE A 110 2.05 -2.71 6.96
CA PHE A 110 3.42 -2.27 7.22
C PHE A 110 4.30 -2.39 5.98
N LEU A 111 4.25 -3.53 5.29
CA LEU A 111 5.01 -3.77 4.07
C LEU A 111 4.67 -2.73 2.99
N PHE A 112 3.38 -2.51 2.72
CA PHE A 112 2.91 -1.48 1.79
C PHE A 112 3.40 -0.08 2.19
N TRP A 113 3.32 0.25 3.49
CA TRP A 113 3.75 1.56 3.97
C TRP A 113 5.25 1.76 3.78
N ILE A 114 6.08 0.75 4.05
CA ILE A 114 7.53 0.83 3.82
C ILE A 114 7.83 0.98 2.32
N ASP A 115 7.24 0.14 1.48
CA ASP A 115 7.53 0.06 0.03
C ASP A 115 7.03 1.27 -0.75
N SER A 116 5.94 1.91 -0.29
CA SER A 116 5.44 3.17 -0.87
C SER A 116 6.33 4.40 -0.60
N ALA A 117 7.43 4.26 0.14
CA ALA A 117 8.37 5.35 0.40
C ALA A 117 9.16 5.69 -0.86
N LYS A 118 9.22 6.98 -1.22
CA LYS A 118 9.93 7.45 -2.42
C LYS A 118 11.44 7.62 -2.21
N THR A 119 11.87 7.79 -0.96
CA THR A 119 13.27 8.04 -0.61
C THR A 119 13.74 7.01 0.41
N THR A 120 15.02 6.66 0.35
CA THR A 120 15.65 5.75 1.30
C THR A 120 15.50 6.25 2.74
N SER A 121 15.72 7.55 2.98
CA SER A 121 15.51 8.16 4.30
C SER A 121 14.09 7.96 4.85
N THR A 122 13.07 8.13 4.01
CA THR A 122 11.68 7.86 4.42
C THR A 122 11.47 6.37 4.70
N LYS A 123 12.00 5.49 3.85
CA LYS A 123 11.92 4.03 4.02
C LYS A 123 12.53 3.61 5.36
N ASP A 124 13.72 4.10 5.67
CA ASP A 124 14.44 3.81 6.92
C ASP A 124 13.67 4.32 8.14
N ALA A 125 13.10 5.52 8.05
CA ALA A 125 12.25 6.06 9.12
C ALA A 125 11.01 5.19 9.37
N ARG A 126 10.38 4.67 8.30
CA ARG A 126 9.23 3.76 8.40
C ARG A 126 9.62 2.40 8.98
N ILE A 127 10.80 1.88 8.65
CA ILE A 127 11.34 0.66 9.26
C ILE A 127 11.57 0.87 10.75
N ARG A 128 12.22 1.96 11.16
CA ARG A 128 12.41 2.30 12.58
C ARG A 128 11.08 2.39 13.31
N GLN A 129 10.11 3.08 12.74
CA GLN A 129 8.77 3.20 13.33
C GLN A 129 8.06 1.84 13.43
N THR A 130 8.24 0.96 12.45
CA THR A 130 7.70 -0.40 12.46
C THR A 130 8.28 -1.23 13.62
N VAL A 131 9.60 -1.15 13.83
CA VAL A 131 10.29 -1.79 14.97
C VAL A 131 9.76 -1.27 16.31
N LEU A 132 9.59 0.05 16.44
CA LEU A 132 9.03 0.68 17.65
C LEU A 132 7.61 0.19 17.95
N MET A 133 6.74 0.20 16.95
CA MET A 133 5.36 -0.28 17.10
C MET A 133 5.28 -1.77 17.42
N ALA A 134 6.09 -2.60 16.76
CA ALA A 134 6.18 -4.03 17.06
C ALA A 134 6.71 -4.28 18.48
N GLY A 135 7.67 -3.49 18.96
CA GLY A 135 8.14 -3.55 20.34
C GLY A 135 7.04 -3.28 21.38
N ALA A 136 6.14 -2.36 21.08
CA ALA A 136 4.95 -2.07 21.89
C ALA A 136 3.73 -2.98 21.58
N ASN A 137 3.89 -3.98 20.69
CA ASN A 137 2.80 -4.83 20.21
C ASN A 137 1.59 -4.04 19.63
N LYS A 138 1.86 -2.86 19.05
CA LYS A 138 0.83 -1.94 18.54
C LYS A 138 0.69 -2.07 17.04
N LYS A 139 -0.56 -2.21 16.60
CA LYS A 139 -0.96 -2.28 15.20
C LYS A 139 -1.36 -0.88 14.68
N PRO A 140 -1.20 -0.58 13.38
CA PRO A 140 -1.69 0.68 12.81
C PRO A 140 -3.21 0.80 12.95
N GLY A 141 -3.64 1.93 13.52
CA GLY A 141 -5.05 2.28 13.74
C GLY A 141 -5.50 3.45 12.87
N ALA A 142 -6.58 4.14 13.28
CA ALA A 142 -7.11 5.30 12.56
C ALA A 142 -6.10 6.44 12.39
N ASN A 143 -5.20 6.62 13.36
CA ASN A 143 -4.13 7.62 13.32
C ASN A 143 -2.89 7.17 12.52
N GLY A 144 -2.97 6.02 11.82
CA GLY A 144 -1.91 5.47 11.00
C GLY A 144 -0.83 4.73 11.81
N PHE A 145 0.42 4.90 11.39
CA PHE A 145 1.60 4.20 11.92
C PHE A 145 2.23 4.99 13.08
N LYS A 146 1.47 5.21 14.14
CA LYS A 146 1.90 5.97 15.32
C LYS A 146 1.81 5.11 16.58
N LEU A 147 2.79 5.30 17.46
CA LEU A 147 2.74 4.81 18.84
C LEU A 147 1.75 5.61 19.68
#